data_AF-A0A1Y4UPC1-F1
#
_entry.id   AF-A0A1Y4UPC1-F1
#
_cell.length_a   1.000
_cell.length_b   1.000
_cell.length_c   1.000
_cell.angle_alpha   90.00
_cell.angle_beta   90.00
_cell.angle_gamma   90.00
#
_symmetry.space_group_name_H-M   'P 1'
#
loop_
_entity.id
_entity.type
_entity.pdbx_description
1 polymer ?
#
loop_
_entity_poly.entity_id
_entity_poly.type
_entity_poly.pdbx_seq_one_letter_code
_entity_poly.pdbx_strand_id
1 'polypeptide(L)'
;MRDVNIDFNDYYINQSGSSFKDIRFKNNTTVGTYGCGVCCAAMIICKEKGLTSDSDKASVIRKVIDESTNNNGDLTYNTITYGGTKFNWSIVSDMAAEIDNNTPVICQLNGHYVLVNGFDTSKSGFSAYLIKDPGARTNTNLAEPMETYGETIKNKIVLKAQ
;
A
#
# COMPACT_ATOMS: atom_id res chain seq x y z
N MET A 1 -13.03 19.27 4.14
CA MET A 1 -11.78 18.57 3.82
C MET A 1 -10.88 19.54 3.09
N ARG A 2 -9.58 19.50 3.33
CA ARG A 2 -8.58 20.30 2.62
C ARG A 2 -7.81 19.40 1.65
N ASP A 3 -7.09 20.01 0.70
CA ASP A 3 -6.14 19.25 -0.11
C ASP A 3 -5.05 18.66 0.79
N VAL A 4 -4.78 17.36 0.62
CA VAL A 4 -3.74 16.64 1.35
C VAL A 4 -2.99 15.77 0.36
N ASN A 5 -1.66 15.77 0.44
CA ASN A 5 -0.82 14.84 -0.31
C ASN A 5 0.35 14.40 0.58
N ILE A 6 0.23 13.18 1.11
CA ILE A 6 1.28 12.53 1.87
C ILE A 6 2.33 12.06 0.86
N ASP A 7 3.54 12.63 0.94
CA ASP A 7 4.58 12.33 -0.05
C ASP A 7 5.12 10.90 0.12
N PHE A 8 5.02 10.13 -0.97
CA PHE A 8 5.52 8.76 -1.10
C PHE A 8 6.51 8.61 -2.27
N ASN A 9 6.98 9.69 -2.89
CA ASN A 9 7.79 9.60 -4.11
C ASN A 9 9.09 8.81 -3.89
N ASP A 10 9.84 9.11 -2.83
CA ASP A 10 11.08 8.38 -2.51
C ASP A 10 10.83 6.98 -1.94
N TYR A 11 9.60 6.71 -1.48
CA TYR A 11 9.20 5.46 -0.86
C TYR A 11 8.44 4.54 -1.82
N TYR A 12 8.15 5.00 -3.03
CA TYR A 12 7.33 4.28 -3.99
C TYR A 12 7.96 2.92 -4.35
N ILE A 13 7.09 1.90 -4.41
CA ILE A 13 7.45 0.53 -4.77
C ILE A 13 6.52 0.09 -5.90
N ASN A 14 7.10 -0.11 -7.08
CA ASN A 14 6.44 -0.75 -8.22
C ASN A 14 6.68 -2.27 -8.13
N GLN A 15 5.61 -3.06 -8.02
CA GLN A 15 5.72 -4.51 -7.81
C GLN A 15 6.38 -5.23 -9.00
N SER A 16 6.22 -4.68 -10.21
CA SER A 16 6.84 -5.20 -11.45
C SER A 16 8.23 -4.62 -11.70
N GLY A 17 8.73 -3.75 -10.82
CA GLY A 17 10.08 -3.19 -10.87
C GLY A 17 11.14 -4.29 -10.74
N SER A 18 12.25 -4.14 -11.47
CA SER A 18 13.33 -5.15 -11.53
C SER A 18 13.91 -5.51 -10.17
N SER A 19 13.94 -4.56 -9.24
CA SER A 19 14.52 -4.75 -7.90
C SER A 19 13.66 -5.62 -6.97
N PHE A 20 12.36 -5.77 -7.25
CA PHE A 20 11.40 -6.38 -6.33
C PHE A 20 10.63 -7.57 -6.92
N LYS A 21 10.42 -7.58 -8.24
CA LYS A 21 9.51 -8.51 -8.92
C LYS A 21 9.79 -10.00 -8.67
N ASP A 22 11.02 -10.36 -8.35
CA ASP A 22 11.48 -11.75 -8.17
C ASP A 22 11.52 -12.17 -6.68
N ILE A 23 11.19 -11.28 -5.75
CA ILE A 23 11.01 -11.64 -4.34
C ILE A 23 9.83 -12.61 -4.24
N ARG A 24 10.02 -13.74 -3.55
CA ARG A 24 9.06 -14.84 -3.48
C ARG A 24 8.20 -14.80 -2.22
N PHE A 25 6.94 -15.17 -2.39
CA PHE A 25 6.04 -15.59 -1.33
C PHE A 25 6.27 -17.06 -0.94
N LYS A 26 5.64 -17.50 0.15
CA LYS A 26 5.74 -18.87 0.68
C LYS A 26 5.24 -19.95 -0.31
N ASN A 27 4.28 -19.64 -1.18
CA ASN A 27 3.82 -20.53 -2.26
C ASN A 27 4.66 -20.45 -3.56
N ASN A 28 5.87 -19.90 -3.52
CA ASN A 28 6.73 -19.68 -4.68
C ASN A 28 6.21 -18.72 -5.76
N THR A 29 5.05 -18.09 -5.58
CA THR A 29 4.67 -16.94 -6.41
C THR A 29 5.56 -15.74 -6.10
N THR A 30 5.55 -14.71 -6.95
CA THR A 30 6.44 -13.56 -6.80
C THR A 30 5.69 -12.25 -6.58
N VAL A 31 6.38 -11.27 -6.00
CA VAL A 31 5.91 -9.89 -5.83
C VAL A 31 5.48 -9.28 -7.16
N GLY A 32 6.15 -9.62 -8.27
CA GLY A 32 5.74 -9.18 -9.60
C GLY A 32 4.29 -9.54 -9.93
N THR A 33 3.82 -10.71 -9.49
CA THR A 33 2.49 -11.24 -9.82
C THR A 33 1.43 -10.90 -8.76
N TYR A 34 1.77 -10.96 -7.47
CA TYR A 34 0.80 -10.85 -6.35
C TYR A 34 1.17 -9.79 -5.29
N GLY A 35 2.12 -8.90 -5.60
CA GLY A 35 2.78 -8.04 -4.62
C GLY A 35 2.01 -6.80 -4.17
N CYS A 36 0.91 -6.39 -4.81
CA CYS A 36 0.32 -5.07 -4.60
C CYS A 36 0.04 -4.75 -3.12
N GLY A 37 -0.61 -5.65 -2.38
CA GLY A 37 -0.89 -5.43 -0.95
C GLY A 37 0.38 -5.31 -0.10
N VAL A 38 1.37 -6.18 -0.36
CA VAL A 38 2.67 -6.17 0.33
C VAL A 38 3.45 -4.90 0.02
N CYS A 39 3.47 -4.46 -1.24
CA CYS A 39 4.11 -3.23 -1.66
C CYS A 39 3.47 -2.01 -1.00
N CYS A 40 2.13 -1.94 -0.90
CA CYS A 40 1.44 -0.87 -0.17
C CYS A 40 1.88 -0.77 1.30
N ALA A 41 1.90 -1.90 2.01
CA ALA A 41 2.36 -1.93 3.40
C ALA A 41 3.85 -1.57 3.53
N ALA A 42 4.68 -2.07 2.62
CA ALA A 42 6.10 -1.75 2.60
C ALA A 42 6.35 -0.26 2.35
N MET A 43 5.59 0.40 1.48
CA MET A 43 5.69 1.85 1.27
C MET A 43 5.45 2.63 2.57
N ILE A 44 4.41 2.25 3.34
CA ILE A 44 4.11 2.88 4.65
C ILE A 44 5.28 2.70 5.62
N ILE A 45 5.77 1.47 5.80
CA ILE A 45 6.88 1.19 6.72
C ILE A 45 8.15 1.92 6.27
N CYS A 46 8.45 1.95 4.97
CA CYS A 46 9.60 2.66 4.43
C CYS A 46 9.52 4.16 4.72
N LYS A 47 8.35 4.77 4.56
CA LYS A 47 8.14 6.18 4.90
C LYS A 47 8.34 6.45 6.39
N GLU A 48 7.70 5.67 7.25
CA GLU A 48 7.80 5.80 8.72
C GLU A 48 9.24 5.61 9.22
N LYS A 49 10.05 4.81 8.53
CA LYS A 49 11.44 4.53 8.89
C LYS A 49 12.48 5.33 8.10
N GLY A 50 12.07 6.17 7.14
CA GLY A 50 12.97 6.93 6.29
C GLY A 50 13.83 6.08 5.33
N LEU A 51 13.32 4.93 4.89
CA LEU A 51 14.03 3.96 4.06
C LEU A 51 13.75 4.18 2.57
N THR A 52 14.72 4.71 1.83
CA THR A 52 14.52 5.12 0.43
C THR A 52 15.27 4.24 -0.58
N SER A 53 16.27 3.48 -0.15
CA SER A 53 17.05 2.60 -1.04
C SER A 53 16.27 1.36 -1.45
N ASP A 54 16.55 0.82 -2.64
CA ASP A 54 15.94 -0.43 -3.11
C ASP A 54 16.27 -1.62 -2.20
N SER A 55 17.47 -1.67 -1.62
CA SER A 55 17.84 -2.74 -0.67
C SER A 55 16.99 -2.69 0.60
N ASP A 56 16.73 -1.49 1.13
CA ASP A 56 15.90 -1.34 2.33
C ASP A 56 14.44 -1.68 2.03
N LYS A 57 13.90 -1.17 0.92
CA LYS A 57 12.56 -1.51 0.45
C LYS A 57 12.39 -3.02 0.26
N ALA A 58 13.36 -3.67 -0.36
CA ALA A 58 13.34 -5.13 -0.54
C ALA A 58 13.42 -5.89 0.79
N SER A 59 14.13 -5.36 1.79
CA SER A 59 14.16 -5.91 3.15
C SER A 59 12.80 -5.80 3.83
N VAL A 60 12.15 -4.64 3.72
CA VAL A 60 10.80 -4.41 4.25
C VAL A 60 9.78 -5.32 3.57
N ILE A 61 9.80 -5.44 2.24
CA ILE A 61 8.91 -6.33 1.48
C ILE A 61 9.01 -7.77 2.01
N ARG A 62 10.23 -8.29 2.17
CA ARG A 62 10.44 -9.64 2.72
C ARG A 62 9.87 -9.77 4.13
N LYS A 63 10.00 -8.74 4.96
CA LYS A 63 9.44 -8.75 6.32
C LYS A 63 7.91 -8.77 6.33
N VAL A 64 7.28 -7.96 5.48
CA VAL A 64 5.81 -7.96 5.31
C VAL A 64 5.33 -9.33 4.83
N ILE A 65 6.01 -9.95 3.87
CA ILE A 65 5.70 -11.31 3.40
C ILE A 65 5.79 -12.31 4.56
N ASP A 66 6.90 -12.31 5.29
CA ASP A 66 7.16 -13.29 6.34
C ASP A 66 6.10 -13.23 7.46
N GLU A 67 5.80 -12.02 7.93
CA GLU A 67 4.97 -11.82 9.13
C GLU A 67 3.49 -11.66 8.83
N SER A 68 3.13 -11.10 7.67
CA SER A 68 1.76 -10.69 7.35
C SER A 68 1.21 -11.32 6.07
N THR A 69 1.78 -12.44 5.61
CA THR A 69 1.14 -13.25 4.56
C THR A 69 1.01 -14.73 4.95
N ASN A 70 -0.07 -15.36 4.49
CA ASN A 70 -0.32 -16.78 4.65
C ASN A 70 0.48 -17.61 3.62
N ASN A 71 0.32 -18.94 3.66
CA ASN A 71 1.00 -19.83 2.72
C ASN A 71 0.56 -19.64 1.27
N ASN A 72 -0.63 -19.06 1.01
CA ASN A 72 -1.12 -18.75 -0.33
C ASN A 72 -0.66 -17.36 -0.82
N GLY A 73 0.07 -16.61 -0.01
CA GLY A 73 0.50 -15.24 -0.31
C GLY A 73 -0.56 -14.16 -0.03
N ASP A 74 -1.69 -14.52 0.58
CA ASP A 74 -2.71 -13.53 0.98
C ASP A 74 -2.26 -12.79 2.23
N LEU A 75 -2.58 -11.49 2.31
CA LEU A 75 -2.36 -10.69 3.52
C LEU A 75 -3.21 -11.21 4.69
N THR A 76 -2.59 -11.40 5.85
CA THR A 76 -3.25 -11.86 7.09
C THR A 76 -3.49 -10.75 8.11
N TYR A 77 -2.97 -9.54 7.86
CA TYR A 77 -3.04 -8.40 8.78
C TYR A 77 -2.44 -8.67 10.17
N ASN A 78 -1.48 -9.59 10.27
CA ASN A 78 -0.71 -9.80 11.49
C ASN A 78 0.23 -8.62 11.73
N THR A 79 0.50 -8.30 13.00
CA THR A 79 1.47 -7.27 13.38
C THR A 79 2.83 -7.52 12.72
N ILE A 80 3.41 -6.47 12.13
CA ILE A 80 4.75 -6.50 11.54
C ILE A 80 5.72 -5.81 12.50
N THR A 81 6.87 -6.41 12.78
CA THR A 81 7.93 -5.79 13.59
C THR A 81 9.13 -5.45 12.73
N TYR A 82 9.41 -4.16 12.52
CA TYR A 82 10.55 -3.71 11.72
C TYR A 82 11.39 -2.68 12.48
N GLY A 83 12.69 -2.95 12.62
CA GLY A 83 13.62 -2.07 13.33
C GLY A 83 13.13 -1.70 14.74
N GLY A 84 12.64 -2.70 15.49
CA GLY A 84 12.13 -2.52 16.86
C GLY A 84 10.72 -1.91 16.99
N THR A 85 10.11 -1.42 15.91
CA THR A 85 8.77 -0.82 15.93
C THR A 85 7.73 -1.83 15.47
N LYS A 86 6.57 -1.87 16.14
CA LYS A 86 5.43 -2.69 15.73
C LYS A 86 4.50 -1.88 14.85
N PHE A 87 4.05 -2.49 13.76
CA PHE A 87 3.09 -1.92 12.83
C PHE A 87 1.82 -2.78 12.86
N ASN A 88 0.70 -2.15 13.20
CA ASN A 88 -0.57 -2.84 13.38
C ASN A 88 -1.58 -2.39 12.35
N TRP A 89 -2.36 -3.36 11.87
CA TRP A 89 -3.38 -3.16 10.87
C TRP A 89 -4.70 -2.79 11.53
N SER A 90 -5.49 -1.95 10.88
CA SER A 90 -6.86 -1.66 11.31
C SER A 90 -7.74 -1.37 10.11
N ILE A 91 -8.93 -1.96 10.07
CA ILE A 91 -9.94 -1.63 9.07
C ILE A 91 -10.64 -0.33 9.53
N VAL A 92 -10.78 0.61 8.60
CA VAL A 92 -11.42 1.90 8.82
C VAL A 92 -12.66 2.04 7.95
N SER A 93 -13.62 2.85 8.37
CA SER A 93 -14.83 3.12 7.58
C SER A 93 -14.69 4.33 6.67
N ASP A 94 -13.91 5.33 7.09
CA ASP A 94 -13.75 6.61 6.41
C ASP A 94 -12.29 6.87 6.04
N MET A 95 -11.96 6.71 4.75
CA MET A 95 -10.60 6.94 4.26
C MET A 95 -10.24 8.42 4.31
N ALA A 96 -11.23 9.28 4.11
CA ALA A 96 -11.03 10.70 3.95
C ALA A 96 -10.66 11.34 5.29
N ALA A 97 -11.27 10.86 6.38
CA ALA A 97 -10.88 11.21 7.74
C ALA A 97 -9.44 10.76 8.09
N GLU A 98 -9.02 9.56 7.68
CA GLU A 98 -7.64 9.10 7.90
C GLU A 98 -6.63 9.93 7.10
N ILE A 99 -6.93 10.25 5.84
CA ILE A 99 -6.08 11.10 5.00
C ILE A 99 -5.96 12.51 5.59
N ASP A 100 -7.04 13.12 6.08
CA ASP A 100 -6.99 14.45 6.71
C ASP A 100 -6.12 14.45 7.99
N ASN A 101 -6.07 13.31 8.68
CA ASN A 101 -5.17 13.01 9.80
C ASN A 101 -3.77 12.54 9.38
N ASN A 102 -3.38 12.76 8.11
CA ASN A 102 -2.07 12.42 7.57
C ASN A 102 -1.73 10.92 7.67
N THR A 103 -2.75 10.06 7.69
CA THR A 103 -2.61 8.60 7.69
C THR A 103 -2.98 8.05 6.31
N PRO A 104 -2.05 7.40 5.58
CA PRO A 104 -2.36 6.80 4.30
C PRO A 104 -3.24 5.54 4.48
N VAL A 105 -4.07 5.24 3.49
CA VAL A 105 -5.02 4.13 3.53
C VAL A 105 -4.73 3.15 2.40
N ILE A 106 -4.57 1.89 2.73
CA ILE A 106 -4.51 0.79 1.76
C ILE A 106 -5.95 0.43 1.38
N CYS A 107 -6.30 0.62 0.12
CA CYS A 107 -7.57 0.20 -0.46
C CYS A 107 -7.45 -1.17 -1.09
N GLN A 108 -8.24 -2.12 -0.59
CA GLN A 108 -8.40 -3.41 -1.22
C GLN A 108 -9.55 -3.35 -2.24
N LEU A 109 -9.21 -3.56 -3.51
CA LEU A 109 -10.15 -3.71 -4.63
C LEU A 109 -10.35 -5.20 -4.95
N ASN A 110 -10.99 -5.55 -6.07
CA ASN A 110 -11.10 -6.94 -6.47
C ASN A 110 -9.77 -7.45 -7.05
N GLY A 111 -9.01 -8.18 -6.23
CA GLY A 111 -7.74 -8.78 -6.65
C GLY A 111 -6.57 -7.79 -6.79
N HIS A 112 -6.74 -6.55 -6.30
CA HIS A 112 -5.71 -5.52 -6.35
C HIS A 112 -5.71 -4.66 -5.08
N TYR A 113 -4.58 -4.02 -4.79
CA TYR A 113 -4.44 -3.08 -3.68
C TYR A 113 -3.72 -1.81 -4.15
N VAL A 114 -4.20 -0.67 -3.67
CA VAL A 114 -3.57 0.63 -3.92
C VAL A 114 -3.40 1.39 -2.61
N LEU A 115 -2.41 2.27 -2.54
CA LEU A 115 -2.18 3.13 -1.38
C LEU A 115 -2.77 4.50 -1.65
N VAL A 116 -3.88 4.85 -1.01
CA VAL A 116 -4.41 6.21 -1.00
C VAL A 116 -3.53 7.06 -0.10
N ASN A 117 -2.96 8.11 -0.67
CA ASN A 117 -2.02 8.99 0.01
C ASN A 117 -2.46 10.45 0.03
N GLY A 118 -3.64 10.77 -0.49
CA GLY A 118 -4.08 12.15 -0.54
C GLY A 118 -5.50 12.35 -1.02
N PHE A 119 -5.91 13.62 -1.01
CA PHE A 119 -7.21 14.10 -1.43
C PHE A 119 -7.06 15.42 -2.20
N ASP A 120 -7.74 15.52 -3.34
CA ASP A 120 -7.83 16.67 -4.24
C ASP A 120 -9.27 17.16 -4.25
N THR A 121 -9.51 18.26 -3.53
CA THR A 121 -10.83 18.86 -3.32
C THR A 121 -11.41 19.53 -4.56
N SER A 122 -10.61 19.69 -5.63
CA SER A 122 -11.12 20.16 -6.93
C SER A 122 -11.88 19.08 -7.71
N LYS A 123 -11.79 17.81 -7.27
CA LYS A 123 -12.44 16.65 -7.87
C LYS A 123 -13.50 16.08 -6.93
N SER A 124 -14.31 15.16 -7.46
CA SER A 124 -15.38 14.50 -6.71
C SER A 124 -15.31 12.97 -6.86
N GLY A 125 -15.99 12.26 -5.96
CA GLY A 125 -16.04 10.80 -5.99
C GLY A 125 -14.66 10.17 -5.81
N PHE A 126 -14.41 9.05 -6.49
CA PHE A 126 -13.12 8.35 -6.38
C PHE A 126 -11.97 9.08 -7.08
N SER A 127 -12.26 9.96 -8.04
CA SER A 127 -11.23 10.79 -8.70
C SER A 127 -10.58 11.79 -7.75
N ALA A 128 -11.22 12.11 -6.62
CA ALA A 128 -10.68 12.99 -5.59
C ALA A 128 -9.57 12.34 -4.75
N TYR A 129 -9.45 11.00 -4.72
CA TYR A 129 -8.44 10.32 -3.93
C TYR A 129 -7.17 10.12 -4.75
N LEU A 130 -6.05 10.66 -4.25
CA LEU A 130 -4.73 10.46 -4.82
C LEU A 130 -4.16 9.12 -4.37
N ILE A 131 -3.49 8.42 -5.27
CA ILE A 131 -2.95 7.08 -4.99
C ILE A 131 -1.50 6.90 -5.41
N LYS A 132 -0.86 5.92 -4.78
CA LYS A 132 0.29 5.16 -5.30
C LYS A 132 -0.19 3.75 -5.65
N ASP A 133 -0.13 3.40 -6.93
CA ASP A 133 -0.47 2.06 -7.42
C ASP A 133 0.81 1.22 -7.63
N PRO A 134 1.01 0.10 -6.92
CA PRO A 134 2.13 -0.80 -7.16
C PRO A 134 2.12 -1.48 -8.55
N GLY A 135 0.96 -1.62 -9.18
CA GLY A 135 0.75 -2.36 -10.44
C GLY A 135 0.89 -1.54 -11.71
N ALA A 136 0.88 -0.21 -11.66
CA ALA A 136 0.86 0.64 -12.86
C ALA A 136 1.77 1.88 -12.77
N ARG A 137 2.23 2.33 -13.95
CA ARG A 137 3.15 3.46 -14.15
C ARG A 137 2.40 4.78 -14.32
N THR A 138 1.88 5.36 -13.24
CA THR A 138 1.75 6.82 -12.95
C THR A 138 0.77 7.02 -11.79
N ASN A 139 1.10 7.91 -10.86
CA ASN A 139 0.24 8.24 -9.71
C ASN A 139 -0.86 9.20 -10.16
N THR A 140 -2.08 8.73 -10.35
CA THR A 140 -3.18 9.54 -10.90
C THR A 140 -4.32 9.70 -9.90
N ASN A 141 -5.18 8.71 -9.71
CA ASN A 141 -6.29 8.77 -8.74
C ASN A 141 -6.96 7.39 -8.57
N LEU A 142 -7.82 7.25 -7.56
CA LEU A 142 -8.48 5.98 -7.23
C LEU A 142 -9.56 5.54 -8.25
N ALA A 143 -10.10 6.42 -9.09
CA ALA A 143 -11.13 6.04 -10.05
C ALA A 143 -10.59 5.05 -11.11
N GLU A 144 -9.38 5.27 -11.61
CA GLU A 144 -8.77 4.43 -12.65
C GLU A 144 -8.63 2.94 -12.28
N PRO A 145 -8.04 2.56 -11.12
CA PRO A 145 -8.02 1.16 -10.72
C PRO A 145 -9.41 0.64 -10.36
N MET A 146 -10.38 1.47 -9.97
CA MET A 146 -11.75 1.03 -9.72
C MET A 146 -12.50 0.67 -11.02
N GLU A 147 -12.22 1.35 -12.13
CA GLU A 147 -12.75 0.97 -13.45
C GLU A 147 -12.19 -0.39 -13.90
N THR A 148 -10.94 -0.70 -13.56
CA THR A 148 -10.26 -1.93 -13.97
C THR A 148 -10.57 -3.12 -13.06
N TYR A 149 -10.56 -2.90 -11.74
CA TYR A 149 -10.65 -3.93 -10.70
C TYR A 149 -11.99 -3.89 -9.95
N GLY A 150 -12.98 -3.17 -10.46
CA GLY A 150 -14.35 -3.12 -9.95
C GLY A 150 -14.65 -1.93 -9.02
N GLU A 151 -15.90 -1.48 -9.08
CA GLU A 151 -16.38 -0.25 -8.44
C GLU A 151 -16.62 -0.36 -6.92
N THR A 152 -16.20 -1.46 -6.28
CA THR A 152 -16.40 -1.67 -4.84
C THR A 152 -15.06 -1.82 -4.12
N ILE A 153 -14.84 -0.97 -3.13
CA ILE A 153 -13.75 -1.12 -2.17
C ILE A 153 -14.16 -2.21 -1.16
N LYS A 154 -13.42 -3.32 -1.13
CA LYS A 154 -13.66 -4.43 -0.20
C LYS A 154 -13.29 -4.07 1.23
N ASN A 155 -12.10 -3.51 1.40
CA ASN A 155 -11.57 -3.07 2.69
C ASN A 155 -10.79 -1.78 2.53
N LYS A 156 -10.83 -0.96 3.58
CA LYS A 156 -10.04 0.27 3.75
C LYS A 156 -9.18 0.06 4.98
N ILE A 157 -7.87 0.06 4.83
CA ILE A 157 -6.97 -0.48 5.85
C ILE A 157 -5.89 0.54 6.14
N VAL A 158 -5.63 0.81 7.42
CA VAL A 158 -4.47 1.59 7.85
C VAL A 158 -3.44 0.66 8.48
N LEU A 159 -2.17 1.05 8.36
CA LEU A 159 -1.05 0.40 9.02
C LEU A 159 -0.33 1.46 9.85
N LYS A 160 -0.36 1.35 11.18
CA LYS A 160 0.16 2.38 12.09
C LYS A 160 1.28 1.83 12.96
N ALA A 161 2.34 2.62 13.12
CA ALA A 161 3.41 2.37 14.08
C ALA A 161 2.87 2.50 15.53
N GLN A 162 3.36 1.65 16.43
CA GLN A 162 3.13 1.69 17.87
C GLN A 162 4.46 1.64 18.63
#